data_AF-A0A538E2Y1-F1
#
_entry.id   AF-A0A538E2Y1-F1
#
_cell.length_a   1.000
_cell.length_b   1.000
_cell.length_c   1.000
_cell.angle_alpha   90.00
_cell.angle_beta   90.00
_cell.angle_gamma   90.00
#
_symmetry.space_group_name_H-M   'P 1'
#
loop_
_entity.id
_entity.type
_entity.pdbx_description
1 polymer ?
#
loop_
_entity_poly.entity_id
_entity_poly.type
_entity_poly.pdbx_seq_one_letter_code
_entity_poly.pdbx_strand_id
1 'polypeptide(L)'
;MRFERTDVSAVVALVRAVAEAADPGEHGEGVDVVIEAPRKGWLRRLLDEDGLPEQARIGVTKPGGEVRYPFHVHLVTDEGGAAARRLPRWPGWAVSNSAGLAFLVQKGRPGAGYDWTGLVGGALAALSTLRPDADDDGWRASVDRAIQRN
;
A
#
# COMPACT_ATOMS: atom_id res chain seq x y z
N MET A 1 1.13 11.05 8.19
CA MET A 1 2.26 11.90 7.75
C MET A 1 2.08 12.29 6.29
N ARG A 2 2.56 13.46 5.88
CA ARG A 2 2.66 13.86 4.46
C ARG A 2 4.08 13.63 3.97
N PHE A 3 4.23 13.34 2.68
CA PHE A 3 5.54 13.15 2.05
C PHE A 3 5.47 13.46 0.55
N GLU A 4 6.63 13.64 -0.07
CA GLU A 4 6.78 13.72 -1.52
C GLU A 4 6.97 12.31 -2.07
N ARG A 5 6.35 11.96 -3.19
CA ARG A 5 6.46 10.61 -3.76
C ARG A 5 7.91 10.25 -4.09
N THR A 6 8.75 11.23 -4.42
CA THR A 6 10.18 11.03 -4.67
C THR A 6 11.02 10.88 -3.40
N ASP A 7 10.52 11.28 -2.22
CA ASP A 7 11.16 11.08 -0.92
C ASP A 7 10.29 10.22 0.02
N VAL A 8 10.57 8.92 -0.02
CA VAL A 8 9.80 7.90 0.71
C VAL A 8 10.48 7.45 2.00
N SER A 9 11.59 8.07 2.37
CA SER A 9 12.45 7.65 3.48
C SER A 9 11.69 7.53 4.80
N ALA A 10 10.84 8.50 5.11
CA ALA A 10 10.00 8.50 6.30
C ALA A 10 8.92 7.39 6.28
N VAL A 11 8.40 7.02 5.09
CA VAL A 11 7.42 5.92 4.96
C VAL A 11 8.10 4.58 5.18
N VAL A 12 9.32 4.41 4.64
CA VAL A 12 10.14 3.22 4.89
C VAL A 12 10.46 3.06 6.37
N ALA A 13 10.81 4.16 7.04
CA ALA A 13 11.04 4.16 8.49
C ALA A 13 9.77 3.79 9.27
N LEU A 14 8.60 4.28 8.86
CA LEU A 14 7.31 3.93 9.45
C LEU A 14 7.00 2.43 9.31
N VAL A 15 7.15 1.85 8.11
CA VAL A 15 6.95 0.42 7.86
C VAL A 15 7.89 -0.43 8.71
N ARG A 16 9.16 -0.05 8.80
CA ARG A 16 10.13 -0.72 9.66
C ARG A 16 9.71 -0.68 11.13
N ALA A 17 9.31 0.49 11.63
CA ALA A 17 8.89 0.65 13.01
C ALA A 17 7.64 -0.20 13.35
N VAL A 18 6.67 -0.28 12.44
CA VAL A 18 5.50 -1.16 12.61
C VAL A 18 5.91 -2.63 12.63
N ALA A 19 6.82 -3.04 11.74
CA ALA A 19 7.33 -4.41 11.72
C ALA A 19 8.10 -4.77 13.01
N GLU A 20 8.97 -3.89 13.49
CA GLU A 20 9.76 -4.11 14.71
C GLU A 20 8.89 -4.19 15.97
N ALA A 21 7.77 -3.47 16.00
CA ALA A 21 6.81 -3.54 17.09
C ALA A 21 6.06 -4.89 17.15
N ALA A 22 6.05 -5.67 16.05
CA ALA A 22 5.26 -6.90 15.90
C ALA A 22 3.79 -6.69 16.36
N ASP A 23 3.23 -5.54 16.01
CA ASP A 23 1.91 -5.10 16.46
C ASP A 23 0.81 -6.00 15.85
N PRO A 24 0.00 -6.70 16.68
CA PRO A 24 -1.08 -7.55 16.19
C PRO A 24 -2.30 -6.76 15.71
N GLY A 25 -2.35 -5.44 15.90
CA GLY A 25 -3.51 -4.60 15.62
C GLY A 25 -4.61 -4.77 16.67
N GLU A 26 -5.65 -3.94 16.58
CA GLU A 26 -6.74 -3.86 17.55
C GLU A 26 -7.57 -5.15 17.62
N HIS A 27 -7.66 -5.86 16.50
CA HIS A 27 -8.43 -7.10 16.37
C HIS A 27 -7.56 -8.34 16.24
N GLY A 28 -6.24 -8.22 16.39
CA GLY A 28 -5.33 -9.36 16.25
C GLY A 28 -5.04 -9.78 14.81
N GLU A 29 -5.60 -9.09 13.82
CA GLU A 29 -5.49 -9.41 12.39
C GLU A 29 -4.26 -8.80 11.71
N GLY A 30 -3.45 -8.03 12.43
CA GLY A 30 -2.28 -7.31 11.95
C GLY A 30 -2.54 -5.83 11.67
N VAL A 31 -1.54 -5.18 11.08
CA VAL A 31 -1.46 -3.73 10.88
C VAL A 31 -1.06 -3.43 9.44
N ASP A 32 -1.73 -2.44 8.86
CA ASP A 32 -1.44 -1.93 7.52
C ASP A 32 -0.81 -0.55 7.64
N VAL A 33 0.22 -0.30 6.83
CA VAL A 33 0.63 1.06 6.49
C VAL A 33 -0.13 1.46 5.23
N VAL A 34 -0.98 2.48 5.35
CA VAL A 34 -1.82 2.99 4.27
C VAL A 34 -1.11 4.16 3.61
N ILE A 35 -0.88 4.07 2.31
CA ILE A 35 -0.39 5.16 1.46
C ILE A 35 -1.56 5.66 0.62
N GLU A 36 -1.89 6.94 0.73
CA GLU A 36 -2.96 7.60 -0.03
C GLU A 36 -2.36 8.52 -1.09
N ALA A 37 -2.85 8.39 -2.33
CA ALA A 37 -2.53 9.30 -3.40
C ALA A 37 -3.22 10.67 -3.19
N PRO A 38 -2.62 11.79 -3.63
CA PRO A 38 -3.25 13.09 -3.55
C PRO A 38 -4.58 13.10 -4.33
N ARG A 39 -5.54 13.87 -3.79
CA ARG A 39 -6.84 14.09 -4.44
C ARG A 39 -6.63 14.91 -5.72
N LYS A 40 -7.46 14.66 -6.73
CA LYS A 40 -7.49 15.41 -8.00
C LYS A 40 -7.58 16.92 -7.73
N GLY A 41 -6.94 17.72 -8.58
CA GLY A 41 -7.05 19.18 -8.57
C GLY A 41 -8.50 19.69 -8.63
N TRP A 42 -8.70 20.95 -8.22
CA TRP A 42 -10.02 21.55 -7.97
C TRP A 42 -11.09 21.31 -9.05
N LEU A 43 -10.71 21.31 -10.32
CA LEU A 43 -11.57 21.10 -11.49
C LEU A 43 -12.22 19.70 -11.54
N ARG A 44 -11.53 18.67 -11.07
CA ARG A 44 -12.04 17.29 -11.02
C ARG A 44 -12.69 16.99 -9.68
N ARG A 45 -12.34 17.72 -8.62
CA ARG A 45 -12.96 17.64 -7.29
C ARG A 45 -14.46 17.98 -7.32
N LEU A 46 -14.87 18.86 -8.24
CA LEU A 46 -16.28 19.23 -8.49
C LEU A 46 -17.10 18.13 -9.18
N LEU A 47 -16.43 17.14 -9.80
CA LEU A 47 -17.09 16.02 -10.50
C LEU A 47 -17.06 14.73 -9.68
N ASP A 48 -16.33 14.73 -8.57
CA ASP A 48 -15.88 13.53 -7.84
C ASP A 48 -15.96 13.79 -6.33
N GLU A 49 -17.07 14.40 -5.89
CA GLU A 49 -17.29 14.83 -4.49
C GLU A 49 -17.28 13.67 -3.48
N ASP A 50 -17.60 12.45 -3.95
CA ASP A 50 -17.70 11.24 -3.12
C ASP A 50 -16.48 10.30 -3.23
N GLY A 51 -15.50 10.62 -4.09
CA GLY A 51 -14.31 9.79 -4.31
C GLY A 51 -13.38 9.77 -3.09
N LEU A 52 -13.22 8.61 -2.45
CA LEU A 52 -12.14 8.39 -1.50
C LEU A 52 -10.80 8.43 -2.23
N PRO A 53 -9.72 8.95 -1.61
CA PRO A 53 -8.40 8.92 -2.23
C PRO A 53 -8.00 7.46 -2.47
N GLU A 54 -7.44 7.17 -3.65
CA GLU A 54 -6.91 5.84 -3.94
C GLU A 54 -5.76 5.49 -2.99
N GLN A 55 -5.70 4.22 -2.58
CA GLN A 55 -4.80 3.77 -1.52
C GLN A 55 -4.03 2.51 -1.90
N ALA A 56 -2.82 2.40 -1.35
CA ALA A 56 -2.05 1.18 -1.25
C ALA A 56 -1.87 0.86 0.22
N ARG A 57 -2.47 -0.23 0.66
CA ARG A 57 -2.47 -0.68 2.06
C ARG A 57 -1.49 -1.83 2.18
N ILE A 58 -0.33 -1.54 2.74
CA ILE A 58 0.76 -2.49 2.93
C ILE A 58 0.48 -3.27 4.22
N GLY A 59 0.13 -4.55 4.12
CA GLY A 59 0.04 -5.44 5.26
C GLY A 59 1.42 -5.76 5.82
N VAL A 60 1.83 -4.97 6.82
CA VAL A 60 3.17 -5.05 7.44
C VAL A 60 3.22 -6.23 8.41
N THR A 61 2.21 -6.34 9.28
CA THR A 61 2.04 -7.48 10.17
C THR A 61 0.83 -8.32 9.77
N LYS A 62 0.94 -9.61 10.07
CA LYS A 62 -0.08 -10.65 9.85
C LYS A 62 -0.80 -10.93 11.18
N PRO A 63 -1.80 -11.84 11.19
CA PRO A 63 -2.46 -12.19 12.43
C PRO A 63 -1.49 -12.58 13.54
N GLY A 64 -1.74 -12.07 14.74
CA GLY A 64 -0.84 -12.23 15.89
C GLY A 64 0.44 -11.40 15.86
N GLY A 65 0.57 -10.44 14.94
CA GLY A 65 1.72 -9.54 14.85
C GLY A 65 2.89 -10.10 14.04
N GLU A 66 2.70 -11.23 13.38
CA GLU A 66 3.76 -11.91 12.64
C GLU A 66 4.27 -11.06 11.47
N VAL A 67 5.60 -10.88 11.40
CA VAL A 67 6.27 -10.24 10.27
C VAL A 67 6.99 -11.29 9.46
N ARG A 68 6.50 -11.58 8.26
CA ARG A 68 7.17 -12.45 7.30
C ARG A 68 6.69 -12.22 5.88
N TYR A 69 7.52 -12.64 4.94
CA TYR A 69 7.10 -12.79 3.56
C TYR A 69 5.97 -13.84 3.40
N PRO A 70 5.20 -13.75 2.30
CA PRO A 70 5.10 -12.59 1.41
C PRO A 70 4.41 -11.41 2.11
N PHE A 71 4.73 -10.18 1.68
CA PHE A 71 3.99 -8.98 2.07
C PHE A 71 2.94 -8.65 1.02
N HIS A 72 1.75 -8.29 1.48
CA HIS A 72 0.61 -7.99 0.61
C HIS A 72 0.37 -6.48 0.60
N VAL A 73 0.12 -5.93 -0.57
CA VAL A 73 -0.31 -4.55 -0.76
C VAL A 73 -1.68 -4.60 -1.41
N HIS A 74 -2.70 -4.23 -0.66
CA HIS A 74 -4.06 -4.10 -1.16
C HIS A 74 -4.23 -2.73 -1.83
N LEU A 75 -4.68 -2.72 -3.08
CA LEU A 75 -4.91 -1.51 -3.86
C LEU A 75 -6.40 -1.18 -3.83
N VAL A 76 -6.73 -0.08 -3.15
CA VAL A 76 -8.09 0.45 -3.04
C VAL A 76 -8.26 1.54 -4.08
N THR A 77 -8.96 1.22 -5.17
CA THR A 77 -9.22 2.12 -6.30
C THR A 77 -10.64 1.94 -6.81
N ASP A 78 -11.14 2.89 -7.58
CA ASP A 78 -12.48 2.82 -8.19
C ASP A 78 -12.60 1.65 -9.20
N GLU A 79 -11.46 1.13 -9.67
CA GLU A 79 -11.39 0.00 -10.59
C GLU A 79 -11.48 -1.36 -9.88
N GLY A 80 -11.42 -1.37 -8.54
CA GLY A 80 -11.38 -2.59 -7.74
C GLY A 80 -10.35 -3.60 -8.27
N GLY A 81 -10.77 -4.85 -8.44
CA GLY A 81 -9.92 -5.93 -8.94
C GLY A 81 -9.45 -5.75 -10.39
N ALA A 82 -10.09 -4.88 -11.19
CA ALA A 82 -9.63 -4.61 -12.56
C ALA A 82 -8.27 -3.89 -12.57
N ALA A 83 -7.94 -3.15 -11.51
CA ALA A 83 -6.65 -2.47 -11.35
C ALA A 83 -5.46 -3.42 -11.51
N ALA A 84 -5.59 -4.68 -11.06
CA ALA A 84 -4.57 -5.72 -11.21
C ALA A 84 -4.11 -5.94 -12.66
N ARG A 85 -5.01 -5.75 -13.65
CA ARG A 85 -4.69 -5.97 -15.07
C ARG A 85 -3.89 -4.83 -15.68
N ARG A 86 -3.84 -3.67 -15.02
CA ARG A 86 -3.12 -2.48 -15.48
C ARG A 86 -1.69 -2.41 -14.94
N LEU A 87 -1.39 -3.20 -13.92
CA LEU A 87 -0.05 -3.22 -13.34
C LEU A 87 0.92 -3.98 -14.25
N PRO A 88 2.12 -3.44 -14.50
CA PRO A 88 3.15 -4.16 -15.21
C PRO A 88 3.69 -5.32 -14.37
N ARG A 89 4.41 -6.23 -15.04
CA ARG A 89 5.11 -7.32 -14.35
C ARG A 89 6.44 -6.81 -13.81
N TRP A 90 6.62 -6.85 -12.49
CA TRP A 90 7.90 -6.54 -11.85
C TRP A 90 8.60 -7.80 -11.32
N PRO A 91 9.92 -7.96 -11.53
CA PRO A 91 10.69 -9.02 -10.89
C PRO A 91 10.55 -8.99 -9.36
N GLY A 92 10.36 -10.15 -8.73
CA GLY A 92 10.16 -10.24 -7.28
C GLY A 92 8.74 -9.92 -6.81
N TRP A 93 7.82 -9.56 -7.72
CA TRP A 93 6.43 -9.28 -7.40
C TRP A 93 5.49 -10.29 -8.04
N ALA A 94 4.31 -10.45 -7.44
CA ALA A 94 3.15 -11.05 -8.08
C ALA A 94 1.99 -10.05 -8.02
N VAL A 95 1.11 -10.11 -9.02
CA VAL A 95 -0.13 -9.36 -9.03
C VAL A 95 -1.27 -10.37 -8.99
N SER A 96 -2.27 -10.10 -8.15
CA SER A 96 -3.44 -10.96 -7.96
C SER A 96 -4.72 -10.12 -7.97
N ASN A 97 -5.80 -10.73 -8.42
CA ASN A 97 -7.15 -10.23 -8.21
C ASN A 97 -7.93 -11.33 -7.47
N SER A 98 -8.51 -10.98 -6.32
CA SER A 98 -9.36 -11.87 -5.54
C SER A 98 -10.50 -11.08 -4.92
N ALA A 99 -11.69 -11.67 -4.87
CA ALA A 99 -12.89 -11.06 -4.29
C ALA A 99 -13.21 -9.64 -4.80
N GLY A 100 -12.86 -9.34 -6.06
CA GLY A 100 -13.05 -7.99 -6.63
C GLY A 100 -12.05 -6.95 -6.12
N LEU A 101 -10.96 -7.38 -5.49
CA LEU A 101 -9.87 -6.54 -4.98
C LEU A 101 -8.58 -6.82 -5.75
N ALA A 102 -7.73 -5.80 -5.88
CA ALA A 102 -6.42 -5.91 -6.51
C ALA A 102 -5.31 -5.97 -5.45
N PHE A 103 -4.40 -6.92 -5.61
CA PHE A 103 -3.26 -7.10 -4.71
C PHE A 103 -1.95 -7.11 -5.49
N LEU A 104 -0.98 -6.42 -4.93
CA LEU A 104 0.42 -6.58 -5.26
C LEU A 104 1.10 -7.36 -4.12
N VAL A 105 1.94 -8.34 -4.45
CA VAL A 105 2.55 -9.25 -3.47
C VAL A 105 4.06 -9.26 -3.63
N GLN A 106 4.78 -8.75 -2.63
CA GLN A 106 6.25 -8.80 -2.61
C GLN A 106 6.69 -10.20 -2.18
N LYS A 107 7.39 -10.90 -3.08
CA LYS A 107 7.92 -12.23 -2.81
C LYS A 107 9.16 -12.10 -1.93
N GLY A 108 9.23 -12.95 -0.91
CA GLY A 108 10.46 -13.13 -0.15
C GLY A 108 11.53 -13.85 -0.94
N ARG A 109 12.78 -13.65 -0.56
CA ARG A 109 13.90 -14.52 -0.93
C ARG A 109 14.32 -15.30 0.30
N PRO A 110 14.44 -16.64 0.23
CA PRO A 110 14.93 -17.42 1.35
C PRO A 110 16.27 -16.89 1.87
N GLY A 111 16.39 -16.70 3.19
CA GLY A 111 17.62 -16.24 3.86
C GLY A 111 17.96 -14.75 3.70
N ALA A 112 17.17 -13.96 2.98
CA ALA A 112 17.37 -12.52 2.88
C ALA A 112 16.54 -11.76 3.93
N GLY A 113 17.06 -10.61 4.38
CA GLY A 113 16.28 -9.67 5.19
C GLY A 113 15.07 -9.09 4.45
N TYR A 114 14.26 -8.33 5.18
CA TYR A 114 13.08 -7.67 4.62
C TYR A 114 13.45 -6.43 3.80
N ASP A 115 12.98 -6.38 2.56
CA ASP A 115 13.21 -5.27 1.62
C ASP A 115 12.09 -4.24 1.75
N TRP A 116 12.16 -3.43 2.81
CA TRP A 116 11.18 -2.38 3.10
C TRP A 116 11.16 -1.27 2.05
N THR A 117 12.32 -0.90 1.53
CA THR A 117 12.44 0.12 0.49
C THR A 117 11.77 -0.37 -0.80
N GLY A 118 12.03 -1.62 -1.20
CA GLY A 118 11.31 -2.24 -2.30
C GLY A 118 9.81 -2.31 -2.04
N LEU A 119 9.38 -2.69 -0.84
CA LEU A 119 7.96 -2.80 -0.49
C LEU A 119 7.20 -1.49 -0.67
N VAL A 120 7.72 -0.40 -0.08
CA VAL A 120 7.15 0.95 -0.20
C VAL A 120 7.23 1.45 -1.64
N GLY A 121 8.38 1.26 -2.31
CA GLY A 121 8.57 1.66 -3.69
C GLY A 121 7.60 0.96 -4.65
N GLY A 122 7.36 -0.34 -4.46
CA GLY A 122 6.39 -1.11 -5.26
C GLY A 122 4.95 -0.68 -5.03
N ALA A 123 4.57 -0.41 -3.78
CA ALA A 123 3.25 0.15 -3.44
C ALA A 123 3.01 1.50 -4.14
N LEU A 124 3.99 2.41 -4.08
CA LEU A 124 3.94 3.72 -4.73
C LEU A 124 3.96 3.63 -6.25
N ALA A 125 4.76 2.74 -6.82
CA ALA A 125 4.81 2.50 -8.26
C ALA A 125 3.47 1.97 -8.77
N ALA A 126 2.82 1.08 -8.02
CA ALA A 126 1.48 0.58 -8.35
C ALA A 126 0.44 1.70 -8.34
N LEU A 127 0.37 2.49 -7.25
CA LEU A 127 -0.53 3.63 -7.21
C LEU A 127 -0.25 4.64 -8.32
N SER A 128 1.03 4.95 -8.60
CA SER A 128 1.39 5.89 -9.67
C SER A 128 1.03 5.36 -11.06
N THR A 129 1.04 4.04 -11.26
CA THR A 129 0.60 3.41 -12.51
C THR A 129 -0.91 3.56 -12.71
N LEU A 130 -1.68 3.45 -11.63
CA LEU A 130 -3.13 3.61 -11.64
C LEU A 130 -3.53 5.10 -11.69
N ARG A 131 -2.69 5.96 -11.11
CA ARG A 131 -2.85 7.42 -11.02
C ARG A 131 -1.64 8.16 -11.61
N PRO A 132 -1.46 8.12 -12.94
CA PRO A 132 -0.39 8.85 -13.61
C PRO A 132 -0.58 10.38 -13.53
N ASP A 133 -1.77 10.85 -13.15
CA ASP A 133 -2.12 12.26 -12.99
C ASP A 133 -1.91 12.80 -11.57
N ALA A 134 -1.44 11.97 -10.63
CA ALA A 134 -1.16 12.41 -9.27
C ALA A 134 0.11 13.27 -9.23
N ASP A 135 0.01 14.42 -8.56
CA ASP A 135 1.16 15.29 -8.28
C ASP A 135 2.19 14.58 -7.40
N ASP A 136 3.43 15.08 -7.39
CA ASP A 136 4.49 14.49 -6.55
C ASP A 136 4.31 14.83 -5.07
N ASP A 137 3.68 15.95 -4.76
CA ASP A 137 3.40 16.41 -3.41
C ASP A 137 1.99 15.99 -2.94
N GLY A 138 1.76 16.10 -1.62
CA GLY A 138 0.43 15.88 -1.03
C GLY A 138 0.07 14.42 -0.73
N TRP A 139 0.97 13.47 -0.98
CA TRP A 139 0.84 12.08 -0.58
C TRP A 139 0.78 11.94 0.93
N ARG A 140 0.06 10.93 1.42
CA ARG A 140 -0.12 10.70 2.85
C ARG A 140 0.16 9.25 3.21
N ALA A 141 0.81 9.03 4.33
CA ALA A 141 0.96 7.71 4.93
C ALA A 141 0.37 7.70 6.34
N SER A 142 -0.35 6.64 6.70
CA SER A 142 -0.91 6.41 8.03
C SER A 142 -0.77 4.94 8.43
N VAL A 143 -0.97 4.66 9.71
CA VAL A 143 -1.03 3.29 10.23
C VAL A 143 -2.47 2.98 10.56
N ASP A 144 -2.98 1.88 10.03
CA ASP A 144 -4.30 1.37 10.36
C ASP A 144 -4.17 0.08 11.17
N ARG A 145 -4.71 0.11 12.38
CA ARG A 145 -4.72 -1.00 13.34
C ARG A 145 -6.10 -1.63 13.49
N ALA A 146 -7.14 -1.01 12.94
CA ALA A 146 -8.53 -1.43 13.09
C ALA A 146 -8.97 -2.42 12.00
N ILE A 147 -8.01 -3.11 11.38
CA ILE A 147 -8.27 -3.96 10.22
C ILE A 147 -8.97 -5.23 10.69
N GLN A 148 -9.97 -5.65 9.92
CA GLN A 148 -10.61 -6.95 10.05
C GLN A 148 -10.48 -7.66 8.71
N ARG A 149 -9.81 -8.81 8.70
CA ARG A 149 -9.62 -9.67 7.54
C ARG A 149 -10.56 -10.87 7.73
N ASN A 150 -11.69 -10.87 7.03
CA ASN A 150 -12.68 -11.97 7.09
C ASN A 150 -12.16 -13.26 6.44
#